data_AF-A0A918P5K9-F1
#
_entry.id   AF-A0A918P5K9-F1
#
_cell.length_a   1.000
_cell.length_b   1.000
_cell.length_c   1.000
_cell.angle_alpha   90.00
_cell.angle_beta   90.00
_cell.angle_gamma   90.00
#
_symmetry.space_group_name_H-M   'P 1'
#
loop_
_entity.id
_entity.type
_entity.pdbx_description
1 polymer ?
#
loop_
_entity_poly.entity_id
_entity_poly.type
_entity_poly.pdbx_seq_one_letter_code
_entity_poly.pdbx_strand_id
1 'polypeptide(L)'
;MYDCQNDSYTEFSYASSRAERPLAGVLSARPLSEAGCLDALARFAREAGYDTEREDNTLYVHNITLRDALEANRRYGGTLLISCDLRRDPPAHFG
;
A
#
# COMPACT_ATOMS: atom_id res chain seq x y z
N MET A 1 55.04 -9.03 -9.54
CA MET A 1 53.78 -9.79 -9.35
C MET A 1 53.09 -9.11 -8.19
N TYR A 2 52.09 -8.28 -8.44
CA TYR A 2 51.44 -7.47 -7.40
C TYR A 2 50.39 -8.34 -6.70
N ASP A 3 50.55 -8.52 -5.39
CA ASP A 3 49.59 -9.18 -4.51
C ASP A 3 48.41 -8.23 -4.28
N CYS A 4 47.31 -8.44 -4.99
CA CYS A 4 46.04 -7.74 -4.77
C CYS A 4 45.25 -8.39 -3.62
N GLN A 5 45.93 -8.84 -2.56
CA GLN A 5 45.30 -9.35 -1.35
C GLN A 5 45.14 -8.22 -0.32
N ASN A 6 44.38 -7.19 -0.65
CA ASN A 6 43.64 -6.46 0.38
C ASN A 6 42.48 -5.66 -0.20
N ASP A 7 41.42 -5.60 0.60
CA ASP A 7 40.23 -4.77 0.47
C ASP A 7 39.15 -5.21 -0.53
N SER A 8 38.18 -5.97 -0.01
CA SER A 8 36.79 -5.53 -0.20
C SER A 8 35.96 -5.79 1.04
N TYR A 9 35.61 -4.68 1.69
CA TYR A 9 34.75 -4.51 2.84
C TYR A 9 33.45 -5.32 2.70
N THR A 10 33.31 -6.40 3.46
CA THR A 10 32.01 -7.09 3.61
C THR A 10 31.42 -6.81 4.98
N GLU A 11 31.21 -5.53 5.30
CA GLU A 11 30.40 -5.15 6.46
C GLU A 11 29.35 -4.12 6.07
N PHE A 12 28.46 -4.49 5.16
CA PHE A 12 27.11 -3.91 5.18
C PHE A 12 26.27 -4.69 6.20
N SER A 13 26.58 -4.51 7.49
CA SER A 13 25.71 -4.98 8.55
C SER A 13 24.54 -3.99 8.69
N TYR A 14 23.45 -4.23 7.95
CA TYR A 14 22.19 -3.51 8.17
C TYR A 14 21.53 -4.02 9.46
N ALA A 15 22.08 -3.63 10.60
CA ALA A 15 21.39 -3.79 11.87
C ALA A 15 20.33 -2.69 12.01
N SER A 16 19.16 -2.89 11.41
CA SER A 16 17.93 -2.25 11.89
C SER A 16 16.71 -3.10 11.56
N SER A 17 16.51 -4.18 12.32
CA SER A 17 15.19 -4.82 12.43
C SER A 17 14.23 -3.94 13.25
N ARG A 18 14.09 -2.66 12.85
CA ARG A 18 12.99 -1.84 13.33
C ARG A 18 11.79 -2.29 12.50
N ALA A 19 10.88 -3.05 13.13
CA ALA A 19 9.66 -3.53 12.49
C ALA A 19 9.11 -2.47 11.55
N GLU A 20 9.15 -2.74 10.25
CA GLU A 20 8.71 -1.81 9.22
C GLU A 20 7.24 -1.52 9.50
N ARG A 21 6.95 -0.29 9.96
CA ARG A 21 5.57 0.12 10.17
C ARG A 21 4.88 0.09 8.81
N PRO A 22 3.73 -0.58 8.68
CA PRO A 22 3.08 -0.72 7.40
C PRO A 22 2.68 0.67 6.87
N LEU A 23 2.92 0.89 5.59
CA LEU A 23 2.38 2.05 4.88
C LEU A 23 0.85 1.96 4.92
N ALA A 24 0.22 3.04 5.38
CA ALA A 24 -1.23 3.13 5.48
C ALA A 24 -1.71 4.49 4.94
N GLY A 25 -2.93 4.54 4.45
CA GLY A 25 -3.49 5.80 3.94
C GLY A 25 -4.88 5.64 3.38
N VAL A 26 -5.16 6.33 2.27
CA VAL A 26 -6.50 6.39 1.68
C VAL A 26 -6.48 5.78 0.29
N LEU A 27 -7.37 4.83 0.05
CA LEU A 27 -7.68 4.31 -1.28
C LEU A 27 -8.95 4.97 -1.77
N SER A 28 -8.91 5.54 -2.98
CA SER A 28 -10.08 6.00 -3.72
C SER A 28 -10.31 5.10 -4.92
N ALA A 29 -11.56 4.70 -5.17
CA ALA A 29 -11.93 3.87 -6.31
C ALA A 29 -13.13 4.45 -7.05
N ARG A 30 -13.08 4.42 -8.39
CA ARG A 30 -14.15 4.86 -9.28
C ARG A 30 -14.42 3.77 -10.32
N PRO A 31 -15.67 3.51 -10.72
CA PRO A 31 -15.97 2.46 -11.68
C PRO A 31 -15.56 2.86 -13.10
N LEU A 32 -15.01 1.90 -13.85
CA LEU A 32 -14.70 2.03 -15.28
C LEU A 32 -15.87 1.59 -16.17
N SER A 33 -16.70 0.65 -15.69
CA SER A 33 -17.93 0.20 -16.33
C SER A 33 -19.02 -0.09 -15.27
N GLU A 34 -20.15 -0.70 -15.65
CA GLU A 34 -21.44 -0.73 -14.92
C GLU A 34 -21.42 -0.84 -13.37
N ALA A 35 -22.53 -0.35 -12.80
CA ALA A 35 -22.81 -0.25 -11.37
C ALA A 35 -22.71 -1.59 -10.62
N GLY A 36 -22.11 -1.56 -9.42
CA GLY A 36 -22.02 -2.70 -8.50
C GLY A 36 -20.59 -3.08 -8.08
N CYS A 37 -19.57 -2.65 -8.83
CA CYS A 37 -18.17 -2.94 -8.49
C CYS A 37 -17.70 -2.22 -7.20
N LEU A 38 -18.26 -1.04 -6.92
CA LEU A 38 -17.96 -0.30 -5.68
C LEU A 38 -18.52 -1.00 -4.43
N ASP A 39 -19.68 -1.65 -4.52
CA ASP A 39 -20.28 -2.34 -3.37
C ASP A 39 -19.47 -3.60 -2.99
N ALA A 40 -18.92 -4.29 -3.99
CA ALA A 40 -18.01 -5.41 -3.76
C ALA A 40 -16.72 -4.97 -3.05
N LEU A 41 -16.13 -3.85 -3.47
CA LEU A 41 -14.95 -3.27 -2.81
C LEU A 41 -15.27 -2.75 -1.40
N ALA A 42 -16.42 -2.10 -1.21
CA ALA A 42 -16.85 -1.62 0.10
C ALA A 42 -17.07 -2.78 1.08
N ARG A 43 -17.65 -3.89 0.62
CA ARG A 43 -17.79 -5.11 1.42
C ARG A 43 -16.43 -5.69 1.81
N PHE A 44 -15.51 -5.83 0.84
CA PHE A 44 -14.14 -6.28 1.11
C PHE A 44 -13.45 -5.43 2.18
N ALA A 45 -13.55 -4.10 2.06
CA ALA A 45 -12.94 -3.17 2.99
C ALA A 45 -13.52 -3.31 4.41
N ARG A 46 -14.86 -3.40 4.53
CA ARG A 46 -15.53 -3.58 5.83
C ARG A 46 -15.24 -4.92 6.47
N GLU A 47 -15.17 -6.00 5.70
CA GLU A 47 -14.78 -7.33 6.18
C GLU A 47 -13.34 -7.35 6.72
N ALA A 48 -12.46 -6.52 6.14
CA ALA A 48 -11.10 -6.30 6.63
C ALA A 48 -11.01 -5.28 7.79
N GLY A 49 -12.14 -4.69 8.22
CA GLY A 49 -12.21 -3.74 9.34
C GLY A 49 -11.89 -2.29 8.98
N TYR A 50 -11.90 -1.93 7.69
CA TYR A 50 -11.65 -0.56 7.24
C TYR A 50 -12.92 0.30 7.24
N ASP A 51 -12.72 1.57 7.57
CA ASP A 51 -13.74 2.61 7.39
C ASP A 51 -13.89 2.96 5.91
N THR A 52 -15.14 3.11 5.49
CA THR A 52 -15.48 3.39 4.09
C THR A 52 -16.42 4.57 4.01
N GLU A 53 -16.12 5.49 3.12
CA GLU A 53 -16.94 6.65 2.79
C GLU A 53 -17.28 6.62 1.29
N ARG A 54 -18.51 7.00 0.92
CA ARG A 54 -18.92 7.05 -0.47
C ARG A 54 -19.41 8.45 -0.79
N GLU A 55 -18.77 9.07 -1.78
CA GLU A 55 -19.12 10.38 -2.29
C GLU A 55 -19.31 10.26 -3.80
N ASP A 56 -20.50 10.65 -4.28
CA ASP A 56 -20.93 10.47 -5.67
C ASP A 56 -20.68 9.04 -6.18
N ASN A 57 -19.81 8.92 -7.19
CA ASN A 57 -19.41 7.67 -7.84
C ASN A 57 -17.98 7.26 -7.46
N THR A 58 -17.53 7.65 -6.27
CA THR A 58 -16.22 7.34 -5.72
C THR A 58 -16.38 6.69 -4.35
N LEU A 59 -15.65 5.60 -4.11
CA LEU A 59 -15.52 4.98 -2.80
C LEU A 59 -14.15 5.34 -2.22
N TYR A 60 -14.14 5.79 -0.98
CA TYR A 60 -12.94 6.02 -0.18
C TYR A 60 -12.83 4.95 0.90
N VAL A 61 -11.63 4.41 1.08
CA VAL A 61 -11.28 3.44 2.14
C VAL A 61 -10.13 4.02 2.94
N HIS A 62 -10.33 4.20 4.25
CA HIS A 62 -9.37 4.86 5.13
C HIS A 62 -8.48 3.87 5.87
N ASN A 63 -7.28 4.34 6.22
CA ASN A 63 -6.24 3.60 6.94
C ASN A 63 -5.88 2.25 6.29
N ILE A 64 -6.08 2.13 4.97
CA ILE A 64 -5.81 0.90 4.24
C ILE A 64 -4.31 0.67 4.13
N THR A 65 -3.87 -0.56 4.40
CA THR A 65 -2.45 -0.93 4.26
C THR A 65 -2.05 -1.08 2.80
N LEU A 66 -0.76 -0.92 2.50
CA LEU A 66 -0.22 -1.20 1.16
C LEU A 66 -0.60 -2.61 0.67
N ARG A 67 -0.51 -3.61 1.55
CA ARG A 67 -0.82 -5.01 1.21
C ARG A 67 -2.27 -5.14 0.73
N ASP A 68 -3.21 -4.58 1.48
CA ASP A 68 -4.63 -4.71 1.16
C ASP A 68 -5.05 -3.82 -0.01
N ALA A 69 -4.40 -2.67 -0.19
CA ALA A 69 -4.56 -1.84 -1.39
C ALA A 69 -4.12 -2.57 -2.67
N LEU A 70 -2.99 -3.29 -2.62
CA LEU A 70 -2.52 -4.11 -3.74
C LEU A 70 -3.46 -5.28 -4.01
N GLU A 71 -4.00 -5.93 -2.96
CA GLU A 71 -4.96 -7.01 -3.12
C GLU A 71 -6.30 -6.50 -3.69
N ALA A 72 -6.78 -5.33 -3.26
CA ALA A 72 -7.93 -4.66 -3.85
C ALA A 72 -7.69 -4.35 -5.33
N ASN A 73 -6.51 -3.81 -5.69
CA ASN A 73 -6.16 -3.55 -7.08
C ASN A 73 -6.10 -4.83 -7.92
N ARG A 74 -5.57 -5.92 -7.37
CA ARG A 74 -5.52 -7.22 -8.06
C ARG A 74 -6.92 -7.78 -8.33
N ARG A 75 -7.86 -7.61 -7.40
CA ARG A 75 -9.22 -8.15 -7.51
C ARG A 75 -10.13 -7.29 -8.38
N TYR A 76 -10.02 -5.97 -8.26
CA TYR A 76 -11.00 -5.03 -8.81
C TYR A 76 -10.43 -4.07 -9.86
N GLY A 77 -9.11 -4.05 -10.09
CA GLY A 77 -8.46 -3.14 -11.04
C GLY A 77 -8.85 -3.36 -12.51
N GLY A 78 -9.52 -4.47 -12.83
CA GLY A 78 -10.14 -4.69 -14.14
C GLY A 78 -11.45 -3.93 -14.36
N THR A 79 -12.13 -3.50 -13.28
CA THR A 79 -13.43 -2.84 -13.34
C THR A 79 -13.47 -1.49 -12.61
N LEU A 80 -12.46 -1.21 -11.78
CA LEU A 80 -12.31 0.02 -11.02
C LEU A 80 -10.99 0.71 -11.37
N LEU A 81 -11.05 2.03 -11.52
CA LEU A 81 -9.88 2.88 -11.41
C LEU A 81 -9.56 3.05 -9.92
N ILE A 82 -8.44 2.52 -9.48
CA ILE A 82 -7.99 2.56 -8.08
C ILE A 82 -6.80 3.50 -7.96
N SER A 83 -6.83 4.39 -6.97
CA SER A 83 -5.74 5.28 -6.61
C SER A 83 -5.52 5.23 -5.10
N CYS A 84 -4.26 5.24 -4.66
CA CYS A 84 -3.91 5.18 -3.25
C CYS A 84 -2.87 6.25 -2.89
N ASP A 85 -3.15 7.04 -1.86
CA ASP A 85 -2.16 7.87 -1.17
C ASP A 85 -1.75 7.13 0.11
N LEU A 86 -0.51 6.68 0.20
CA LEU A 86 0.01 5.94 1.35
C LEU A 86 1.12 6.74 2.03
N ARG A 87 1.06 6.80 3.35
CA ARG A 87 2.02 7.52 4.17
C ARG A 87 2.65 6.58 5.19
N ARG A 88 3.88 6.92 5.58
CA ARG A 88 4.56 6.30 6.71
C ARG A 88 4.38 7.21 7.91
N ASP A 89 3.88 6.66 9.02
CA ASP A 89 3.75 7.39 10.28
C ASP A 89 4.52 6.67 11.43
N PRO A 90 5.55 7.30 12.03
CA PRO A 90 6.09 8.63 11.71
C PRO A 90 6.83 8.65 10.35
N PRO A 91 7.05 9.84 9.76
CA PRO A 91 7.82 10.00 8.52
C PRO A 91 9.18 9.29 8.56
N ALA A 92 9.69 8.93 7.38
CA ALA A 92 11.04 8.37 7.29
C ALA A 92 12.07 9.40 7.80
N HIS A 93 12.82 9.01 8.83
CA HIS A 93 13.97 9.77 9.29
C HIS A 93 15.22 9.18 8.65
N PHE A 94 15.97 10.00 7.92
CA PHE A 94 17.31 9.69 7.47
C PHE A 94 18.27 10.33 8.46
N GLY A 95 18.85 9.53 9.34
CA GLY A 95 19.84 9.95 10.34
C GLY A 95 21.20 9.35 10.03
#